data_AF-A0A1Q7Y397-F1
#
_entry.id   AF-A0A1Q7Y397-F1
#
_cell.length_a   1.000
_cell.length_b   1.000
_cell.length_c   1.000
_cell.angle_alpha   90.00
_cell.angle_beta   90.00
_cell.angle_gamma   90.00
#
_symmetry.space_group_name_H-M   'P 1'
#
loop_
_entity.id
_entity.type
_entity.pdbx_description
1 polymer ?
#
loop_
_entity_poly.entity_id
_entity_poly.type
_entity_poly.pdbx_seq_one_letter_code
_entity_poly.pdbx_strand_id
1 'polypeptide(L)'
;MSPLVVMFAWALWHDLSVYRAAEFLPLAGPTYQVTSYDTKAECEAEQVAAMAKEELPRAGPRTERLLDGIKVWDPDRRHYTTFRYLCWPVGAGPAPFR
;
A
#
# COMPACT_ATOMS: atom_id res chain seq x y z
N MET A 1 -35.88 -15.92 2.41
CA MET A 1 -34.70 -15.51 1.65
C MET A 1 -33.67 -15.02 2.65
N SER A 2 -32.68 -15.83 2.98
CA SER A 2 -31.55 -15.37 3.79
C SER A 2 -30.76 -14.34 2.97
N PRO A 3 -30.36 -13.19 3.55
CA PRO A 3 -29.49 -12.28 2.83
C PRO A 3 -28.16 -13.01 2.60
N LEU A 4 -27.75 -13.08 1.33
CA LEU A 4 -26.38 -13.43 0.96
C LEU A 4 -25.48 -12.38 1.60
N VAL A 5 -24.86 -12.72 2.73
CA VAL A 5 -23.76 -11.94 3.28
C VAL A 5 -22.61 -12.11 2.28
N VAL A 6 -22.36 -11.07 1.48
CA VAL A 6 -21.15 -11.02 0.63
C VAL A 6 -19.97 -10.90 1.60
N MET A 7 -19.37 -12.03 1.93
CA MET A 7 -18.16 -12.08 2.74
C MET A 7 -16.98 -11.87 1.80
N PHE A 8 -16.56 -10.62 1.63
CA PHE A 8 -15.29 -10.33 0.96
C PHE A 8 -14.16 -11.00 1.75
N ALA A 9 -13.31 -11.78 1.07
CA ALA A 9 -12.23 -12.51 1.71
C ALA A 9 -10.90 -11.75 1.71
N TRP A 10 -10.72 -10.78 0.80
CA TRP A 10 -9.49 -10.03 0.61
C TRP A 10 -9.72 -8.53 0.62
N ALA A 11 -8.74 -7.78 1.08
CA ALA A 11 -8.75 -6.32 1.12
C ALA A 11 -7.46 -5.79 0.53
N LEU A 12 -7.58 -4.76 -0.30
CA LEU A 12 -6.46 -3.97 -0.75
C LEU A 12 -6.19 -2.88 0.30
N TRP A 13 -5.01 -2.94 0.91
CA TRP A 13 -4.54 -1.95 1.86
C TRP A 13 -3.58 -1.00 1.20
N HIS A 14 -3.66 0.27 1.60
CA HIS A 14 -2.68 1.28 1.22
C HIS A 14 -1.97 1.80 2.47
N ASP A 15 -0.65 1.81 2.39
CA ASP A 15 0.22 2.45 3.38
C ASP A 15 0.83 3.72 2.76
N LEU A 16 0.62 4.82 3.47
CA LEU A 16 1.20 6.12 3.17
C LEU A 16 1.97 6.59 4.41
N SER A 17 3.25 6.26 4.47
CA SER A 17 4.05 6.46 5.69
C SER A 17 5.31 7.28 5.43
N VAL A 18 5.62 8.18 6.35
CA VAL A 18 6.83 9.02 6.34
C VAL A 18 7.85 8.43 7.30
N TYR A 19 9.09 8.28 6.85
CA TYR A 19 10.19 7.72 7.62
C TYR A 19 11.37 8.68 7.67
N ARG A 20 12.15 8.61 8.75
CA ARG A 20 13.51 9.14 8.76
C ARG A 20 14.46 8.10 8.17
N ALA A 21 15.42 8.53 7.35
CA ALA A 21 16.38 7.65 6.67
C ALA A 21 17.12 6.67 7.60
N ALA A 22 17.43 7.11 8.83
CA ALA A 22 18.18 6.35 9.82
C ALA A 22 17.30 5.46 10.73
N GLU A 23 15.97 5.52 10.58
CA GLU A 23 15.03 4.83 11.47
C GLU A 23 14.16 3.84 10.67
N PHE A 24 13.80 2.73 11.30
CA PHE A 24 12.95 1.69 10.71
C PHE A 24 11.47 1.82 11.09
N LEU A 25 11.12 2.85 11.88
CA LEU A 25 9.74 3.10 12.30
C LEU A 25 9.19 4.34 11.58
N PRO A 26 7.90 4.32 11.18
CA PRO A 26 7.27 5.48 10.56
C PRO A 26 7.13 6.61 11.59
N LEU A 27 7.46 7.82 11.17
CA LEU A 27 7.23 9.05 11.93
C LEU A 27 5.76 9.45 11.92
N ALA A 28 5.08 9.23 10.80
CA ALA A 28 3.68 9.59 10.57
C ALA A 28 3.12 8.80 9.39
N GLY A 29 1.79 8.76 9.27
CA GLY A 29 1.12 8.19 8.11
C GLY A 29 0.02 7.19 8.46
N PRO A 30 -1.05 7.10 7.64
CA PRO A 30 -2.07 6.08 7.81
C PRO A 30 -1.74 4.81 7.00
N THR A 31 -2.13 3.69 7.57
CA THR A 31 -2.46 2.49 6.81
C THR A 31 -3.98 2.33 6.80
N TYR A 32 -4.59 2.22 5.63
CA TYR A 32 -6.04 2.11 5.50
C TYR A 32 -6.46 1.13 4.40
N GLN A 33 -7.66 0.58 4.54
CA GLN A 33 -8.26 -0.28 3.53
C GLN A 33 -8.83 0.58 2.40
N VAL A 34 -8.42 0.32 1.17
CA VAL A 34 -8.91 0.99 -0.04
C VAL A 34 -10.26 0.41 -0.45
N THR A 35 -10.33 -0.92 -0.56
CA THR A 35 -11.51 -1.67 -1.00
C THR A 35 -11.35 -3.16 -0.70
N SER A 36 -12.39 -3.95 -0.89
CA SER A 36 -12.44 -5.39 -0.63
C SER A 36 -12.88 -6.19 -1.86
N TYR A 37 -12.41 -7.43 -1.94
CA TYR A 37 -12.58 -8.34 -3.06
C TYR A 37 -12.93 -9.75 -2.58
N ASP A 38 -13.62 -10.49 -3.44
CA ASP A 38 -13.99 -11.88 -3.17
C ASP A 38 -12.77 -12.79 -3.28
N THR A 39 -11.92 -12.55 -4.28
CA THR A 39 -10.76 -13.40 -4.54
C THR A 39 -9.43 -12.65 -4.36
N LYS A 40 -8.39 -13.43 -4.04
CA LYS A 40 -7.01 -12.93 -3.97
C LYS A 40 -6.55 -12.35 -5.32
N ALA A 41 -6.89 -13.03 -6.42
CA ALA A 41 -6.43 -12.67 -7.76
C ALA A 41 -6.97 -11.31 -8.21
N GLU A 42 -8.25 -11.01 -7.94
CA GLU A 42 -8.84 -9.69 -8.21
C GLU A 42 -8.14 -8.60 -7.41
N CYS A 43 -7.89 -8.86 -6.14
CA CYS A 43 -7.21 -7.94 -5.24
C CYS A 43 -5.74 -7.68 -5.66
N GLU A 44 -5.01 -8.71 -6.11
CA GLU A 44 -3.64 -8.56 -6.63
C GLU A 44 -3.60 -7.85 -7.98
N ALA A 45 -4.59 -8.06 -8.87
CA ALA A 45 -4.70 -7.32 -10.12
C ALA A 45 -4.89 -5.82 -9.86
N GLU A 46 -5.75 -5.47 -8.91
CA GLU A 46 -5.99 -4.10 -8.50
C GLU A 46 -4.81 -3.50 -7.71
N GLN A 47 -4.08 -4.31 -6.94
CA GLN A 47 -2.80 -3.90 -6.34
C GLN A 47 -1.82 -3.42 -7.42
N VAL A 48 -1.66 -4.17 -8.51
CA VAL A 48 -0.77 -3.78 -9.62
C VAL A 48 -1.24 -2.49 -10.29
N ALA A 49 -2.54 -2.35 -10.55
CA ALA A 49 -3.11 -1.15 -11.15
C ALA A 49 -2.92 0.08 -10.25
N ALA A 50 -3.15 -0.06 -8.94
CA ALA A 50 -2.99 1.00 -7.96
C ALA A 50 -1.52 1.46 -7.85
N MET A 51 -0.57 0.52 -7.79
CA MET A 51 0.86 0.83 -7.79
C MET A 51 1.28 1.62 -9.04
N ALA A 52 0.82 1.21 -10.23
CA ALA A 52 1.14 1.91 -11.47
C ALA A 52 0.57 3.34 -11.50
N LYS A 53 -0.66 3.52 -11.02
CA LYS A 53 -1.31 4.83 -10.90
C LYS A 53 -0.59 5.75 -9.92
N GLU A 54 -0.09 5.21 -8.81
CA GLU A 54 0.63 5.96 -7.78
C GLU A 54 2.03 6.38 -8.26
N GLU A 55 2.71 5.50 -8.98
CA GLU A 55 4.05 5.72 -9.54
C GLU A 55 4.06 6.80 -10.63
N LEU A 56 3.06 6.80 -11.52
CA LEU A 56 3.04 7.69 -12.70
C LEU A 56 3.30 9.18 -12.37
N PRO A 57 2.59 9.84 -11.45
CA PRO A 57 2.82 11.25 -11.12
C PRO A 57 4.08 11.49 -10.25
N ARG A 58 4.69 10.44 -9.70
CA ARG A 58 5.82 10.51 -8.77
C ARG A 58 7.13 10.04 -9.37
N ALA A 59 7.12 9.52 -10.60
CA ALA A 59 8.32 9.07 -11.29
C ALA A 59 9.36 10.19 -11.37
N GLY A 60 10.60 9.89 -10.98
CA GLY A 60 11.67 10.88 -10.98
C GLY A 60 12.94 10.39 -10.28
N PRO A 61 14.01 11.21 -10.28
CA PRO A 61 15.34 10.82 -9.76
C PRO A 61 15.39 10.60 -8.24
N ARG A 62 14.30 10.90 -7.52
CA ARG A 62 14.18 10.69 -6.07
C ARG A 62 13.23 9.55 -5.72
N THR A 63 12.72 8.85 -6.72
CA THR A 63 11.74 7.78 -6.54
C THR A 63 12.45 6.44 -6.70
N GLU A 64 12.37 5.63 -5.65
CA GLU A 64 12.85 4.27 -5.61
C GLU A 64 11.67 3.31 -5.71
N ARG A 65 11.82 2.27 -6.52
CA ARG A 65 10.79 1.24 -6.67
C ARG A 65 10.94 0.18 -5.60
N LEU A 66 9.83 -0.19 -4.97
CA LEU A 66 9.70 -1.29 -4.03
C LEU A 66 8.93 -2.44 -4.68
N LEU A 67 8.92 -3.61 -4.04
CA LEU A 67 8.13 -4.76 -4.52
C LEU A 67 6.63 -4.50 -4.46
N ASP A 68 6.20 -3.73 -3.46
CA ASP A 68 4.80 -3.45 -3.14
C ASP A 68 4.46 -1.95 -3.27
N GLY A 69 5.27 -1.17 -3.99
CA GLY A 69 4.99 0.24 -4.21
C GLY A 69 6.23 1.06 -4.54
N ILE A 70 6.27 2.29 -4.04
CA ILE A 70 7.37 3.22 -4.25
C ILE A 70 7.77 3.91 -2.95
N LYS A 71 8.98 4.46 -2.97
CA LYS A 71 9.53 5.34 -1.95
C LYS A 71 10.01 6.62 -2.62
N VAL A 72 9.60 7.77 -2.10
CA VAL A 72 9.99 9.09 -2.63
C VAL A 72 10.80 9.84 -1.58
N TRP A 73 12.04 10.18 -1.90
CA TRP A 73 12.94 10.92 -1.02
C TRP A 73 12.63 12.43 -1.01
N ASP A 74 12.80 13.04 0.15
CA ASP A 74 12.91 14.49 0.27
C ASP A 74 14.21 15.01 -0.40
N PRO A 75 14.32 16.34 -0.67
CA PRO A 75 15.49 16.89 -1.34
C PRO A 75 16.82 16.63 -0.65
N ASP A 76 16.85 16.62 0.69
CA ASP A 76 18.07 16.45 1.49
C ASP A 76 18.32 15.00 1.94
N ARG A 77 17.49 14.06 1.46
CA ARG A 77 17.56 12.61 1.74
C ARG A 77 17.53 12.27 3.23
N ARG A 78 16.91 13.10 4.05
CA ARG A 78 16.73 12.81 5.49
C ARG A 78 15.44 12.07 5.77
N HIS A 79 14.44 12.25 4.93
CA HIS A 79 13.15 11.57 5.03
C HIS A 79 12.74 10.98 3.68
N TYR A 80 11.84 10.03 3.76
CA TYR A 80 11.16 9.51 2.59
C TYR A 80 9.71 9.20 2.91
N THR A 81 8.86 9.27 1.90
CA THR A 81 7.48 8.82 1.98
C THR A 81 7.34 7.53 1.19
N THR A 82 6.80 6.48 1.79
CA THR A 82 6.39 5.27 1.11
C THR A 82 4.95 5.38 0.64
N PHE A 83 4.67 4.83 -0.53
CA PHE A 83 3.33 4.65 -1.06
C PHE A 83 3.22 3.18 -1.46
N ARG A 84 2.60 2.37 -0.60
CA ARG A 84 2.65 0.90 -0.73
C ARG A 84 1.24 0.33 -0.77
N TYR A 85 1.10 -0.81 -1.43
CA TYR A 85 -0.16 -1.52 -1.59
C TYR A 85 0.02 -2.99 -1.27
N LEU A 86 -0.88 -3.53 -0.46
CA LEU A 86 -0.85 -4.91 -0.02
C LEU A 86 -2.24 -5.53 -0.13
N CYS A 87 -2.34 -6.63 -0.88
CA CYS A 87 -3.50 -7.50 -0.79
C CYS A 87 -3.41 -8.40 0.44
N TRP A 88 -4.41 -8.38 1.31
CA TRP A 88 -4.42 -9.18 2.55
C TRP A 88 -5.82 -9.68 2.95
N PRO A 89 -5.96 -10.83 3.64
CA PRO A 89 -7.27 -11.32 4.06
C PRO A 89 -8.03 -10.35 4.98
N VAL A 90 -9.35 -10.25 4.76
CA VAL A 90 -10.25 -9.46 5.61
C VAL A 90 -10.32 -10.09 7.01
N GLY A 91 -10.17 -9.28 8.06
CA GLY A 91 -10.29 -9.71 9.46
C GLY A 91 -8.97 -9.97 10.21
N ALA A 92 -7.82 -10.01 9.51
CA ALA A 92 -6.51 -10.16 10.15
C ALA A 92 -5.81 -8.81 10.45
N GLY A 93 -6.32 -7.70 9.91
CA GLY A 93 -5.53 -6.47 9.71
C GLY A 93 -4.41 -6.71 8.67
N PRO A 94 -3.85 -5.67 8.03
CA PRO A 94 -2.79 -5.88 7.05
C PRO A 94 -1.54 -6.45 7.74
N ALA A 95 -0.80 -7.30 7.02
CA ALA A 95 0.55 -7.62 7.45
C ALA A 95 1.42 -6.35 7.43
N PRO A 96 2.51 -6.31 8.22
CA PRO A 96 3.51 -5.26 8.09
C PRO A 96 4.02 -5.19 6.64
N PHE A 97 3.96 -4.00 6.07
CA PHE A 97 4.59 -3.70 4.79
C PHE A 97 6.11 -3.88 4.94
N ARG A 98 6.74 -4.70 4.08
CA ARG A 98 8.15 -5.11 4.21
C ARG A 98 9.05 -4.33 3.27
#